data_AF-A0A7V7BGB3-F1
#
_entry.id   AF-A0A7V7BGB3-F1
#
_cell.length_a   1.000
_cell.length_b   1.000
_cell.length_c   1.000
_cell.angle_alpha   90.00
_cell.angle_beta   90.00
_cell.angle_gamma   90.00
#
_symmetry.space_group_name_H-M   'P 1'
#
loop_
_entity.id
_entity.type
_entity.pdbx_description
1 polymer ?
#
loop_
_entity_poly.entity_id
_entity_poly.type
_entity_poly.pdbx_seq_one_letter_code
_entity_poly.pdbx_strand_id
1 'polypeptide(L)'
;KALLIDSGMHTPNAKQMAESITKLPIMLLNTHGDPDHISGNGSFDSFYMHPDEEDIYRSQGGSGIILPVKDNDVIDLGNRPLKIFAIPGHTPGSIAVLDINSRVLIPGDSIQDGNIFMFREYRNMSLYVESLKKLSRYMDEFDIIYPSHGSFPVYPELIARLIEGAQQVIDGKAQGEVVEVLGTPVMLYRFPYAGFLCDLPENEK
;
A
#
# COMPACT_ATOMS: atom_id res chain seq x y z
N LYS A 1 17.08 9.60 13.48
CA LYS A 1 16.56 10.12 12.18
C LYS A 1 15.05 9.95 12.19
N ALA A 2 14.31 10.52 11.24
CA ALA A 2 12.88 10.28 11.06
C ALA A 2 12.62 9.72 9.66
N LEU A 3 11.55 8.94 9.51
CA LEU A 3 11.08 8.43 8.23
C LEU A 3 9.65 8.92 8.00
N LEU A 4 9.43 9.62 6.90
CA LEU A 4 8.12 9.87 6.35
C LEU A 4 7.76 8.66 5.48
N ILE A 5 6.61 8.03 5.77
CA ILE A 5 6.08 6.93 4.97
C ILE A 5 4.95 7.50 4.13
N ASP A 6 5.13 7.46 2.82
CA ASP A 6 4.33 8.10 1.79
C ASP A 6 4.29 9.64 1.89
N SER A 7 4.22 10.28 0.73
CA SER A 7 4.25 11.73 0.64
C SER A 7 2.86 12.35 0.50
N GLY A 8 1.80 11.54 0.37
CA GLY A 8 0.40 11.97 0.32
C GLY A 8 -0.07 12.38 -1.07
N MET A 9 -1.35 12.77 -1.14
CA MET A 9 -2.02 13.26 -2.35
C MET A 9 -2.04 14.80 -2.38
N HIS A 10 -1.64 15.39 -3.50
CA HIS A 10 -1.61 16.85 -3.71
C HIS A 10 -0.77 17.62 -2.66
N THR A 11 0.37 17.06 -2.29
CA THR A 11 1.25 17.53 -1.19
C THR A 11 2.65 17.88 -1.70
N PRO A 12 2.81 18.87 -2.60
CA PRO A 12 4.11 19.20 -3.20
C PRO A 12 5.15 19.66 -2.18
N ASN A 13 4.73 20.08 -0.99
CA ASN A 13 5.55 20.51 0.13
C ASN A 13 5.67 19.46 1.25
N ALA A 14 5.49 18.17 0.95
CA ALA A 14 5.53 17.08 1.93
C ALA A 14 6.75 17.13 2.87
N LYS A 15 7.95 17.40 2.35
CA LYS A 15 9.16 17.57 3.16
C LYS A 15 9.03 18.67 4.21
N GLN A 16 8.57 19.86 3.80
CA GLN A 16 8.38 20.99 4.71
C GLN A 16 7.35 20.67 5.80
N MET A 17 6.26 20.00 5.44
CA MET A 17 5.25 19.56 6.41
C MET A 17 5.87 18.60 7.44
N ALA A 18 6.65 17.62 6.99
CA ALA A 18 7.32 16.68 7.89
C ALA A 18 8.36 17.38 8.80
N GLU A 19 9.12 18.34 8.26
CA GLU A 19 10.09 19.16 9.02
C GLU A 19 9.41 20.05 10.08
N SER A 20 8.13 20.38 9.91
CA SER A 20 7.38 21.12 10.93
C SER A 20 7.03 20.27 12.16
N ILE A 21 7.03 18.94 12.03
CA ILE A 21 6.67 17.99 13.10
C ILE A 21 7.89 17.60 13.93
N THR A 22 9.09 17.58 13.34
CA THR A 22 10.31 17.10 14.00
C THR A 22 11.56 17.84 13.53
N LYS A 23 12.55 17.96 14.42
CA LYS A 23 13.87 18.52 14.11
C LYS A 23 14.88 17.46 13.63
N LEU A 24 14.48 16.20 13.58
CA LEU A 24 15.35 15.10 13.14
C LEU A 24 15.52 15.12 11.62
N PRO A 25 16.67 14.68 11.07
CA PRO A 25 16.82 14.48 9.63
C PRO A 25 15.76 13.53 9.08
N ILE A 26 15.07 13.93 8.02
CA ILE A 26 13.92 13.21 7.44
C ILE A 26 14.35 12.45 6.19
N MET A 27 13.97 11.18 6.13
CA MET A 27 14.02 10.33 4.95
C MET A 27 12.59 10.08 4.47
N LEU A 28 12.41 9.73 3.20
CA LEU A 28 11.12 9.33 2.63
C LEU A 28 11.18 7.85 2.23
N LEU A 29 10.12 7.10 2.51
CA LEU A 29 9.86 5.74 2.02
C LEU A 29 8.46 5.71 1.41
N ASN A 30 8.34 5.23 0.18
CA ASN A 30 7.04 4.99 -0.44
C ASN A 30 6.61 3.53 -0.27
N THR A 31 5.35 3.30 0.08
CA THR A 31 4.77 1.96 0.14
C THR A 31 4.46 1.40 -1.25
N HIS A 32 4.13 2.28 -2.20
CA HIS A 32 3.96 1.98 -3.62
C HIS A 32 3.92 3.27 -4.47
N GLY A 33 3.73 3.13 -5.79
CA GLY A 33 3.81 4.18 -6.79
C GLY A 33 2.50 4.87 -7.18
N ASP A 34 1.38 4.61 -6.49
CA ASP A 34 0.12 5.29 -6.80
C ASP A 34 0.17 6.79 -6.43
N PRO A 35 -0.55 7.67 -7.16
CA PRO A 35 -0.43 9.12 -7.04
C PRO A 35 -0.60 9.69 -5.62
N ASP A 36 -1.47 9.10 -4.81
CA ASP A 36 -1.74 9.51 -3.43
C ASP A 36 -0.64 9.12 -2.44
N HIS A 37 0.37 8.37 -2.88
CA HIS A 37 1.55 8.00 -2.09
C HIS A 37 2.80 8.76 -2.50
N ILE A 38 2.86 9.24 -3.74
CA ILE A 38 4.10 9.78 -4.35
C ILE A 38 4.03 11.27 -4.72
N SER A 39 2.89 11.95 -4.57
CA SER A 39 2.73 13.30 -5.13
C SER A 39 3.70 14.35 -4.56
N GLY A 40 4.18 14.14 -3.33
CA GLY A 40 5.15 15.01 -2.66
C GLY A 40 6.61 14.58 -2.82
N ASN A 41 6.91 13.50 -3.56
CA ASN A 41 8.28 12.99 -3.72
C ASN A 41 9.23 14.04 -4.30
N GLY A 42 8.75 14.95 -5.16
CA GLY A 42 9.57 16.00 -5.77
C GLY A 42 10.20 16.99 -4.77
N SER A 43 9.78 16.95 -3.49
CA SER A 43 10.41 17.71 -2.41
C SER A 43 11.66 17.03 -1.81
N PHE A 44 12.02 15.83 -2.28
CA PHE A 44 13.16 15.04 -1.81
C PHE A 44 14.11 14.69 -2.97
N ASP A 45 15.42 14.84 -2.76
CA ASP A 45 16.43 14.46 -3.78
C ASP A 45 16.54 12.93 -3.97
N SER A 46 16.27 12.18 -2.90
CA SER A 46 16.30 10.72 -2.87
C SER A 46 15.29 10.16 -1.88
N PHE A 47 14.74 8.98 -2.17
CA PHE A 47 13.73 8.32 -1.35
C PHE A 47 13.80 6.80 -1.53
N TYR A 48 13.34 6.07 -0.52
CA TYR A 48 13.25 4.62 -0.57
C TYR A 48 11.99 4.18 -1.32
N MET A 49 12.13 3.21 -2.22
CA MET A 49 11.03 2.65 -3.00
C MET A 49 11.43 1.26 -3.51
N HIS A 50 10.46 0.34 -3.63
CA HIS A 50 10.73 -0.95 -4.25
C HIS A 50 11.03 -0.78 -5.74
N PRO A 51 12.04 -1.45 -6.32
CA PRO A 51 12.40 -1.28 -7.73
C PRO A 51 11.25 -1.52 -8.72
N ASP A 52 10.35 -2.45 -8.42
CA ASP A 52 9.19 -2.77 -9.28
C ASP A 52 8.12 -1.65 -9.34
N GLU A 53 8.28 -0.57 -8.56
CA GLU A 53 7.46 0.65 -8.68
C GLU A 53 8.07 1.68 -9.64
N GLU A 54 9.30 1.50 -10.11
CA GLU A 54 10.00 2.56 -10.86
C GLU A 54 9.25 2.94 -12.13
N ASP A 55 8.76 1.97 -12.91
CA ASP A 55 8.01 2.26 -14.14
C ASP A 55 6.71 3.04 -13.85
N ILE A 56 6.00 2.69 -12.77
CA ILE A 56 4.81 3.39 -12.30
C ILE A 56 5.18 4.83 -11.90
N TYR A 57 6.25 5.01 -11.13
CA TYR A 57 6.70 6.31 -10.67
C TYR A 57 7.16 7.23 -11.82
N ARG A 58 7.97 6.70 -12.75
CA ARG A 58 8.57 7.47 -13.86
C ARG A 58 7.55 7.82 -14.93
N SER A 59 6.61 6.93 -15.24
CA SER A 59 5.56 7.20 -16.23
C SER A 59 4.64 8.36 -15.83
N GLN A 60 4.57 8.66 -14.54
CA GLN A 60 3.83 9.80 -13.97
C GLN A 60 4.66 11.08 -13.85
N GLY A 61 5.89 11.11 -14.38
CA GLY A 61 6.79 12.26 -14.32
C GLY A 61 7.65 12.35 -13.05
N GLY A 62 7.73 11.26 -12.27
CA GLY A 62 8.55 11.17 -11.08
C GLY A 62 10.06 11.39 -11.34
N SER A 63 10.72 12.17 -10.47
CA SER A 63 12.15 12.52 -10.57
C SER A 63 12.88 12.20 -9.26
N GLY A 64 14.20 12.43 -9.20
CA GLY A 64 15.01 12.08 -8.02
C GLY A 64 15.52 10.63 -8.01
N ILE A 65 16.32 10.33 -6.99
CA ILE A 65 17.08 9.08 -6.87
C ILE A 65 16.28 8.05 -6.04
N ILE A 66 15.98 6.91 -6.65
CA ILE A 66 15.38 5.77 -5.95
C ILE A 66 16.46 5.02 -5.19
N LEU A 67 16.28 4.92 -3.88
CA LEU A 67 17.04 4.03 -2.99
C LEU A 67 16.27 2.71 -2.89
N PRO A 68 16.75 1.62 -3.51
CA PRO A 68 15.96 0.39 -3.57
C PRO A 68 15.78 -0.21 -2.18
N VAL A 69 14.55 -0.65 -1.89
CA VAL A 69 14.23 -1.51 -0.74
C VAL A 69 13.66 -2.84 -1.22
N LYS A 70 13.95 -3.91 -0.48
CA LYS A 70 13.57 -5.29 -0.81
C LYS A 70 12.95 -5.99 0.39
N ASP A 71 12.36 -7.14 0.12
CA ASP A 71 11.80 -8.00 1.16
C ASP A 71 12.85 -8.34 2.23
N ASN A 72 12.47 -8.20 3.50
CA ASN A 72 13.29 -8.41 4.70
C ASN A 72 14.41 -7.37 4.95
N ASP A 73 14.52 -6.31 4.14
CA ASP A 73 15.38 -5.19 4.50
C ASP A 73 14.93 -4.56 5.82
N VAL A 74 15.89 -3.97 6.55
CA VAL A 74 15.63 -3.26 7.82
C VAL A 74 16.15 -1.83 7.70
N ILE A 75 15.26 -0.85 7.85
CA ILE A 75 15.63 0.56 7.99
C ILE A 75 15.67 0.89 9.48
N ASP A 76 16.86 1.17 10.02
CA ASP A 76 16.99 1.56 11.44
C ASP A 76 17.06 3.09 11.59
N LEU A 77 16.12 3.64 12.38
CA LEU A 77 16.04 5.07 12.68
C LEU A 77 16.86 5.51 13.91
N GLY A 78 17.62 4.59 14.49
CA GLY A 78 18.42 4.76 15.70
C GLY A 78 17.78 4.04 16.88
N ASN A 79 17.85 2.71 16.87
CA ASN A 79 17.17 1.79 17.78
C ASN A 79 15.65 1.71 17.56
N ARG A 80 15.19 1.94 16.33
CA ARG A 80 13.80 1.68 15.92
C ARG A 80 13.84 1.01 14.55
N PRO A 81 14.03 -0.32 14.52
CA PRO A 81 14.18 -1.08 13.28
C PRO A 81 12.83 -1.26 12.60
N LEU A 82 12.77 -0.88 11.33
CA LEU A 82 11.59 -1.02 10.47
C LEU A 82 11.78 -2.17 9.47
N LYS A 83 11.06 -3.27 9.72
CA LYS A 83 10.77 -4.45 8.89
C LYS A 83 10.19 -4.13 7.52
N ILE A 84 10.88 -4.33 6.39
CA ILE A 84 10.22 -4.28 5.07
C ILE A 84 9.68 -5.67 4.67
N PHE A 85 8.43 -5.72 4.22
CA PHE A 85 7.83 -6.88 3.57
C PHE A 85 7.38 -6.50 2.16
N ALA A 86 7.91 -7.16 1.13
CA ALA A 86 7.36 -7.05 -0.23
C ALA A 86 6.00 -7.76 -0.30
N ILE A 87 4.97 -7.05 -0.74
CA ILE A 87 3.58 -7.54 -0.81
C ILE A 87 2.97 -7.20 -2.18
N PRO A 88 3.53 -7.75 -3.28
CA PRO A 88 3.01 -7.49 -4.62
C PRO A 88 1.52 -7.84 -4.74
N GLY A 89 0.78 -7.09 -5.54
CA GLY A 89 -0.61 -7.36 -5.84
C GLY A 89 -1.43 -6.10 -6.06
N HIS A 90 -1.46 -5.20 -5.07
CA HIS A 90 -2.02 -3.87 -5.27
C HIS A 90 -1.17 -3.07 -6.28
N THR A 91 0.14 -3.11 -6.14
CA THR A 91 1.10 -2.79 -7.22
C THR A 91 2.20 -3.86 -7.25
N PRO A 92 3.06 -3.91 -8.28
CA PRO A 92 4.10 -4.92 -8.40
C PRO A 92 5.18 -4.79 -7.32
N GLY A 93 5.46 -3.59 -6.84
CA GLY A 93 6.41 -3.31 -5.78
C GLY A 93 5.78 -2.79 -4.48
N SER A 94 4.49 -3.06 -4.25
CA SER A 94 3.84 -2.76 -2.97
C SER A 94 4.64 -3.35 -1.80
N ILE A 95 4.82 -2.58 -0.73
CA ILE A 95 5.47 -3.02 0.51
C ILE A 95 4.62 -2.74 1.75
N ALA A 96 4.83 -3.54 2.79
CA ALA A 96 4.41 -3.25 4.15
C ALA A 96 5.62 -2.99 5.04
N VAL A 97 5.46 -2.08 6.00
CA VAL A 97 6.49 -1.66 6.94
C VAL A 97 6.07 -2.04 8.35
N LEU A 98 6.81 -2.95 8.97
CA LEU A 98 6.64 -3.34 10.37
C LEU A 98 7.60 -2.55 11.25
N ASP A 99 7.07 -1.72 12.13
CA ASP A 99 7.84 -1.19 13.24
C ASP A 99 7.93 -2.24 14.36
N ILE A 100 9.08 -2.91 14.45
CA ILE A 100 9.29 -4.05 15.34
C ILE A 100 9.10 -3.66 16.81
N ASN A 101 9.51 -2.45 17.19
CA ASN A 101 9.44 -2.03 18.58
C ASN A 101 8.02 -1.67 19.02
N SER A 102 7.25 -1.04 18.14
CA SER A 102 5.86 -0.67 18.44
C SER A 102 4.84 -1.74 18.07
N ARG A 103 5.27 -2.79 17.34
CA ARG A 103 4.40 -3.88 16.86
C ARG A 103 3.26 -3.35 15.99
N VAL A 104 3.57 -2.39 15.12
CA VAL A 104 2.64 -1.75 14.19
C VAL A 104 3.03 -2.07 12.74
N LEU A 105 2.05 -2.49 11.94
CA LEU A 105 2.19 -2.70 10.50
C LEU A 105 1.58 -1.54 9.70
N ILE A 106 2.32 -1.00 8.74
CA ILE A 106 1.88 0.03 7.79
C ILE A 106 1.92 -0.59 6.38
N PRO A 107 0.79 -1.06 5.82
CA PRO A 107 0.77 -1.90 4.62
C PRO A 107 0.40 -1.15 3.32
N GLY A 108 0.38 0.19 3.37
CA GLY A 108 -0.17 1.00 2.28
C GLY A 108 -1.64 0.65 2.05
N ASP A 109 -1.99 0.44 0.79
CA ASP A 109 -3.38 0.23 0.34
C ASP A 109 -3.83 -1.22 0.39
N SER A 110 -2.90 -2.15 0.63
CA SER A 110 -3.17 -3.59 0.53
C SER A 110 -3.97 -4.16 1.70
N ILE A 111 -4.03 -3.48 2.86
CA ILE A 111 -4.87 -3.91 3.98
C ILE A 111 -5.62 -2.67 4.48
N GLN A 112 -6.93 -2.65 4.27
CA GLN A 112 -7.86 -1.62 4.72
C GLN A 112 -9.29 -2.20 4.76
N ASP A 113 -10.21 -1.51 5.42
CA ASP A 113 -11.65 -1.85 5.49
C ASP A 113 -12.53 -0.94 4.61
N GLY A 114 -11.90 -0.11 3.75
CA GLY A 114 -12.55 0.71 2.74
C GLY A 114 -12.77 -0.03 1.42
N ASN A 115 -12.65 0.69 0.31
CA ASN A 115 -12.71 0.11 -1.04
C ASN A 115 -11.30 -0.01 -1.61
N ILE A 116 -10.81 -1.24 -1.73
CA ILE A 116 -9.47 -1.55 -2.22
C ILE A 116 -9.47 -1.46 -3.74
N PHE A 117 -8.62 -0.59 -4.30
CA PHE A 117 -8.45 -0.46 -5.74
C PHE A 117 -7.62 -1.64 -6.29
N MET A 118 -8.27 -2.49 -7.07
CA MET A 118 -7.72 -3.67 -7.74
C MET A 118 -8.11 -3.70 -9.23
N PHE A 119 -8.24 -2.52 -9.85
CA PHE A 119 -8.54 -2.32 -11.27
C PHE A 119 -7.44 -1.48 -11.95
N ARG A 120 -7.33 -1.56 -13.29
CA ARG A 120 -6.26 -0.99 -14.14
C ARG A 120 -4.96 -1.79 -14.15
N GLU A 121 -4.03 -1.32 -14.97
CA GLU A 121 -2.70 -1.89 -15.14
C GLU A 121 -1.99 -2.10 -13.78
N TYR A 122 -1.14 -3.11 -13.73
CA TYR A 122 -0.31 -3.47 -12.58
C TYR A 122 -1.03 -4.09 -11.37
N ARG A 123 -2.37 -4.13 -11.35
CA ARG A 123 -3.14 -4.84 -10.31
C ARG A 123 -3.13 -6.35 -10.55
N ASN A 124 -2.94 -7.12 -9.49
CA ASN A 124 -2.97 -8.59 -9.55
C ASN A 124 -3.59 -9.18 -8.27
N MET A 125 -4.82 -9.68 -8.40
CA MET A 125 -5.53 -10.27 -7.27
C MET A 125 -4.88 -11.55 -6.72
N SER A 126 -4.35 -12.41 -7.58
CA SER A 126 -3.71 -13.65 -7.13
C SER A 126 -2.46 -13.35 -6.28
N LEU A 127 -1.61 -12.44 -6.74
CA LEU A 127 -0.42 -11.99 -5.99
C LEU A 127 -0.81 -11.28 -4.68
N TYR A 128 -1.85 -10.44 -4.70
CA TYR A 128 -2.37 -9.81 -3.48
C TYR A 128 -2.76 -10.87 -2.43
N VAL A 129 -3.47 -11.93 -2.83
CA VAL A 129 -3.83 -13.03 -1.93
C VAL A 129 -2.59 -13.76 -1.39
N GLU A 130 -1.59 -14.01 -2.24
CA GLU A 130 -0.32 -14.61 -1.82
C GLU A 130 0.43 -13.73 -0.81
N SER A 131 0.45 -12.42 -1.04
CA SER A 131 1.05 -11.42 -0.16
C SER A 131 0.37 -11.37 1.20
N LEU A 132 -0.96 -11.39 1.26
CA LEU A 132 -1.68 -11.46 2.52
C LEU A 132 -1.48 -12.81 3.24
N LYS A 133 -1.42 -13.93 2.51
CA LYS A 133 -1.04 -15.24 3.06
C LYS A 133 0.40 -15.30 3.56
N LYS A 134 1.29 -14.46 3.02
CA LYS A 134 2.64 -14.29 3.55
C LYS A 134 2.60 -13.54 4.87
N LEU A 135 1.92 -12.38 4.91
CA LEU A 135 1.79 -11.57 6.13
C LEU A 135 1.06 -12.30 7.26
N SER A 136 0.10 -13.18 6.95
CA SER A 136 -0.61 -13.95 7.98
C SER A 136 0.31 -14.88 8.80
N ARG A 137 1.50 -15.23 8.28
CA ARG A 137 2.52 -16.00 9.01
C ARG A 137 3.26 -15.19 10.07
N TYR A 138 3.10 -13.87 10.05
CA TYR A 138 3.77 -12.90 10.93
C TYR A 138 2.79 -12.17 11.86
N MET A 139 1.54 -12.62 11.98
CA MET A 139 0.53 -11.92 12.80
C MET A 139 0.91 -11.79 14.27
N ASP A 140 1.78 -12.65 14.80
CA ASP A 140 2.29 -12.53 16.18
C ASP A 140 3.35 -11.42 16.32
N GLU A 141 3.85 -10.83 15.22
CA GLU A 141 4.84 -9.74 15.24
C GLU A 141 4.22 -8.35 15.33
N PHE A 142 2.92 -8.19 15.10
CA PHE A 142 2.22 -6.89 15.15
C PHE A 142 0.81 -7.01 15.77
N ASP A 143 0.42 -5.98 16.53
CA ASP A 143 -0.86 -5.94 17.24
C ASP A 143 -1.88 -5.04 16.54
N ILE A 144 -1.39 -4.05 15.77
CA ILE A 144 -2.21 -2.99 15.16
C ILE A 144 -1.73 -2.73 13.72
N ILE A 145 -2.68 -2.41 12.84
CA ILE A 145 -2.43 -2.04 11.46
C ILE A 145 -2.87 -0.58 11.23
N TYR A 146 -2.00 0.18 10.59
CA TYR A 146 -2.19 1.57 10.18
C TYR A 146 -2.37 1.60 8.66
N PRO A 147 -3.62 1.47 8.17
CA PRO A 147 -3.91 1.48 6.75
C PRO A 147 -3.83 2.91 6.19
N SER A 148 -3.64 3.03 4.88
CA SER A 148 -3.66 4.34 4.21
C SER A 148 -5.08 4.86 3.94
N HIS A 149 -6.07 3.96 3.93
CA HIS A 149 -7.49 4.29 3.70
C HIS A 149 -8.40 3.53 4.66
N GLY A 150 -9.64 4.00 4.79
CA GLY A 150 -10.65 3.40 5.67
C GLY A 150 -10.50 3.82 7.14
N SER A 151 -10.84 2.93 8.05
CA SER A 151 -10.72 3.15 9.49
C SER A 151 -9.26 3.16 9.91
N PHE A 152 -8.94 3.99 10.90
CA PHE A 152 -7.61 4.06 11.48
C PHE A 152 -7.71 4.01 13.02
N PRO A 153 -7.22 2.94 13.68
CA PRO A 153 -6.55 1.75 13.13
C PRO A 153 -7.52 0.63 12.66
N VAL A 154 -6.95 -0.41 12.02
CA VAL A 154 -7.55 -1.74 11.86
C VAL A 154 -6.67 -2.81 12.53
N TYR A 155 -7.14 -4.07 12.58
CA TYR A 155 -6.51 -5.15 13.37
C TYR A 155 -6.16 -6.38 12.52
N PRO A 156 -5.19 -7.22 12.96
CA PRO A 156 -4.68 -8.36 12.20
C PRO A 156 -5.73 -9.34 11.67
N GLU A 157 -6.87 -9.49 12.36
CA GLU A 157 -7.96 -10.38 11.95
C GLU A 157 -8.56 -10.00 10.59
N LEU A 158 -8.42 -8.72 10.17
CA LEU A 158 -8.86 -8.25 8.86
C LEU A 158 -8.14 -8.97 7.72
N ILE A 159 -6.87 -9.36 7.89
CA ILE A 159 -6.08 -10.03 6.85
C ILE A 159 -6.77 -11.33 6.40
N ALA A 160 -7.26 -12.14 7.34
CA ALA A 160 -7.95 -13.39 7.02
C ALA A 160 -9.25 -13.14 6.23
N ARG A 161 -9.99 -12.08 6.58
CA ARG A 161 -11.22 -11.67 5.89
C ARG A 161 -10.93 -11.16 4.48
N LEU A 162 -9.88 -10.37 4.31
CA LEU A 162 -9.46 -9.89 3.00
C LEU A 162 -9.04 -11.04 2.09
N ILE A 163 -8.29 -12.03 2.59
CA ILE A 163 -7.96 -13.26 1.84
C ILE A 163 -9.23 -13.98 1.41
N GLU A 164 -10.18 -14.19 2.32
CA GLU A 164 -11.45 -14.87 2.06
C GLU A 164 -12.26 -14.16 0.97
N GLY A 165 -12.44 -12.84 1.10
CA GLY A 165 -13.23 -12.05 0.16
C GLY A 165 -12.61 -12.02 -1.22
N ALA A 166 -11.29 -11.80 -1.29
CA ALA A 166 -10.63 -11.74 -2.58
C ALA A 166 -10.52 -13.11 -3.27
N GLN A 167 -10.44 -14.22 -2.52
CA GLN A 167 -10.57 -15.55 -3.10
C GLN A 167 -11.98 -15.79 -3.67
N GLN A 168 -13.04 -15.27 -3.04
CA GLN A 168 -14.39 -15.34 -3.59
C GLN A 168 -14.52 -14.55 -4.91
N VAL A 169 -13.84 -13.41 -5.02
CA VAL A 169 -13.74 -12.65 -6.27
C VAL A 169 -13.03 -13.47 -7.36
N ILE A 170 -11.84 -14.01 -7.06
CA ILE A 170 -11.06 -14.83 -8.00
C ILE A 170 -11.85 -16.07 -8.47
N ASP A 171 -12.56 -16.72 -7.55
CA ASP A 171 -13.33 -17.94 -7.83
C ASP A 171 -14.66 -17.66 -8.57
N GLY A 172 -15.02 -16.40 -8.82
CA GLY A 172 -16.30 -16.02 -9.43
C GLY A 172 -17.52 -16.30 -8.54
N LYS A 173 -17.33 -16.35 -7.22
CA LYS A 173 -18.38 -16.62 -6.22
C LYS A 173 -18.95 -15.36 -5.60
N ALA A 174 -18.23 -14.24 -5.68
CA ALA A 174 -18.70 -12.95 -5.19
C ALA A 174 -19.66 -12.32 -6.21
N GLN A 175 -20.76 -11.74 -5.71
CA GLN A 175 -21.64 -10.90 -6.52
C GLN A 175 -21.12 -9.47 -6.49
N GLY A 176 -20.96 -8.87 -7.68
CA GLY A 176 -20.52 -7.49 -7.84
C GLY A 176 -21.61 -6.60 -8.42
N GLU A 177 -21.43 -5.29 -8.27
CA GLU A 177 -22.23 -4.26 -8.93
C GLU A 177 -21.32 -3.34 -9.74
N VAL A 178 -21.78 -2.92 -10.92
CA VAL A 178 -21.04 -1.94 -11.73
C VAL A 178 -21.21 -0.55 -11.12
N VAL A 179 -20.10 0.10 -10.82
CA VAL A 179 -20.04 1.47 -10.29
C VAL A 179 -19.08 2.32 -11.11
N GLU A 180 -19.18 3.64 -11.01
CA GLU A 180 -18.25 4.56 -11.65
C GLU A 180 -17.24 5.11 -10.63
N VAL A 181 -15.96 4.95 -10.93
CA VAL A 181 -14.84 5.44 -10.11
C VAL A 181 -13.92 6.27 -10.99
N LEU A 182 -13.78 7.56 -10.68
CA LEU A 182 -12.94 8.49 -11.45
C LEU A 182 -13.25 8.46 -12.97
N GLY A 183 -14.55 8.39 -13.32
CA GLY A 183 -15.02 8.30 -14.71
C GLY A 183 -14.74 6.96 -15.39
N THR A 184 -14.33 5.93 -14.64
CA THR A 184 -14.10 4.57 -15.15
C THR A 184 -15.15 3.62 -14.57
N PRO A 185 -15.90 2.87 -15.40
CA PRO A 185 -16.79 1.83 -14.89
C PRO A 185 -15.96 0.64 -14.39
N VAL A 186 -16.28 0.17 -13.19
CA VAL A 186 -15.56 -0.91 -12.49
C VAL A 186 -16.55 -1.83 -11.77
N MET A 187 -16.13 -3.05 -11.51
CA MET A 187 -16.90 -4.01 -10.72
C MET A 187 -16.58 -3.85 -9.24
N LEU A 188 -17.58 -3.49 -8.43
CA LEU A 188 -17.46 -3.44 -6.98
C LEU A 188 -17.98 -4.72 -6.33
N TYR A 189 -17.11 -5.45 -5.66
CA TYR A 189 -17.47 -6.56 -4.79
C TYR A 189 -17.49 -6.10 -3.34
N ARG A 190 -18.68 -6.06 -2.73
CA ARG A 190 -18.86 -5.56 -1.36
C ARG A 190 -18.97 -6.71 -0.35
N PHE A 191 -18.13 -6.68 0.67
CA PHE A 191 -18.19 -7.55 1.83
C PHE A 191 -18.50 -6.73 3.10
N PRO A 192 -18.94 -7.36 4.20
CA PRO A 192 -19.22 -6.64 5.46
C PRO A 192 -18.02 -5.91 6.09
N TYR A 193 -16.80 -6.19 5.62
CA TYR A 193 -15.54 -5.71 6.18
C TYR A 193 -14.67 -4.90 5.20
N ALA A 194 -14.95 -4.94 3.90
CA ALA A 194 -14.22 -4.19 2.86
C ALA A 194 -14.94 -4.29 1.51
N GLY A 195 -14.58 -3.43 0.56
CA GLY A 195 -14.91 -3.57 -0.85
C GLY A 195 -13.66 -3.84 -1.70
N PHE A 196 -13.83 -4.55 -2.83
CA PHE A 196 -12.81 -4.66 -3.87
C PHE A 196 -13.35 -4.04 -5.16
N LEU A 197 -12.63 -3.09 -5.71
CA LEU A 197 -12.93 -2.45 -7.00
C LEU A 197 -12.02 -3.07 -8.06
N CYS A 198 -12.60 -3.88 -8.94
CA CYS A 198 -11.88 -4.64 -9.95
C CYS A 198 -12.26 -4.19 -11.37
N ASP A 199 -11.43 -4.52 -12.35
CA ASP A 199 -11.80 -4.32 -13.75
C ASP A 199 -13.09 -5.08 -14.08
N LEU A 200 -13.90 -4.52 -14.99
CA LEU A 200 -15.05 -5.23 -15.52
C LEU A 200 -14.58 -6.54 -16.19
N PRO A 201 -15.32 -7.65 -16.00
CA PRO A 201 -15.11 -8.87 -16.77
C PRO A 201 -15.09 -8.57 -18.29
N GLU A 202 -14.32 -9.30 -19.08
CA GLU A 202 -14.23 -9.05 -20.54
C GLU A 202 -15.59 -9.12 -21.25
N ASN A 203 -16.55 -9.89 -20.72
CA ASN A 203 -17.91 -9.99 -21.22
C ASN A 203 -18.83 -8.80 -20.83
N GLU A 204 -18.33 -7.86 -20.04
CA GLU A 204 -19.04 -6.67 -19.57
C GLU A 204 -18.34 -5.35 -19.98
N LYS A 205 -17.22 -5.44 -20.72
CA LYS A 205 -16.55 -4.28 -21.36
C LYS A 205 -17.19 -3.95 -22.71
#